data_AF-A0A8T6SND0-F1
#
_entry.id   AF-A0A8T6SND0-F1
#
_cell.length_a   1.000
_cell.length_b   1.000
_cell.length_c   1.000
_cell.angle_alpha   90.00
_cell.angle_beta   90.00
_cell.angle_gamma   90.00
#
_symmetry.space_group_name_H-M   'P 1'
#
loop_
_entity.id
_entity.type
_entity.pdbx_description
1 polymer ?
#
loop_
_entity_poly.entity_id
_entity_poly.type
_entity_poly.pdbx_seq_one_letter_code
_entity_poly.pdbx_strand_id
1 'polypeptide(L)'
;MQKRIDRQTAALRSAEEKLRLAEQRIEEINKSSPVQEDKAPNMDDYDTVEEYTEAMAEYRADKIVKDKLKAEREAELQKAQQAKFEQMTKSFEEREASFRAENPEYKSNQENFEYNFNMINSQGKTPATQTIAQVLMERNSAPALINELGRNEDLLHELSSMSPVEAVFKLAELERDISSRKKVKREEVPPPVKSVNGTGKGKKSVSNMNVDEAMKWFNS
;
A
#
# COMPACT_ATOMS: atom_id res chain seq x y z
N MET A 1 -2.70 -21.86 -28.38
CA MET A 1 -1.35 -21.68 -27.80
C MET A 1 -0.49 -20.77 -28.68
N GLN A 2 -0.34 -21.08 -29.98
CA GLN A 2 0.41 -20.29 -30.97
C GLN A 2 0.13 -18.77 -30.94
N LYS A 3 -1.14 -18.35 -31.02
CA LYS A 3 -1.54 -16.92 -31.01
C LYS A 3 -1.11 -16.13 -29.76
N ARG A 4 -0.88 -16.79 -28.61
CA ARG A 4 -0.41 -16.12 -27.38
C ARG A 4 1.11 -15.94 -27.42
N ILE A 5 1.83 -16.93 -27.93
CA ILE A 5 3.28 -16.87 -28.14
C ILE A 5 3.58 -15.80 -29.19
N ASP A 6 2.86 -15.76 -30.31
CA ASP A 6 3.05 -14.76 -31.36
C ASP A 6 2.84 -13.32 -30.83
N ARG A 7 1.83 -13.12 -29.96
CA ARG A 7 1.59 -11.83 -29.29
C ARG A 7 2.69 -11.46 -28.30
N GLN A 8 3.19 -12.42 -27.52
CA GLN A 8 4.29 -12.19 -26.59
C GLN A 8 5.59 -11.87 -27.32
N THR A 9 5.89 -12.58 -28.42
CA THR A 9 7.06 -12.30 -29.25
C THR A 9 6.94 -10.96 -29.98
N ALA A 10 5.75 -10.59 -30.45
CA ALA A 10 5.51 -9.26 -31.02
C ALA A 10 5.67 -8.14 -29.97
N ALA A 11 5.16 -8.35 -28.76
CA ALA A 11 5.33 -7.40 -27.66
C ALA A 11 6.81 -7.22 -27.28
N LEU A 12 7.56 -8.33 -27.16
CA LEU A 12 8.99 -8.32 -26.86
C LEU A 12 9.78 -7.56 -27.92
N ARG A 13 9.57 -7.87 -29.21
CA ARG A 13 10.24 -7.16 -30.32
C ARG A 13 9.93 -5.67 -30.33
N SER A 14 8.67 -5.29 -30.08
CA SER A 14 8.29 -3.87 -30.02
C SER A 14 8.89 -3.14 -28.82
N ALA A 15 9.13 -3.86 -27.71
CA ALA A 15 9.80 -3.30 -26.54
C ALA A 15 11.31 -3.14 -26.79
N GLU A 16 11.96 -4.13 -27.39
CA GLU A 16 13.37 -4.08 -27.78
C GLU A 16 13.64 -2.97 -28.80
N GLU A 17 12.75 -2.79 -29.77
CA GLU A 17 12.87 -1.70 -30.77
C GLU A 17 12.75 -0.32 -30.11
N LYS A 18 11.83 -0.13 -29.17
CA LYS A 18 11.71 1.09 -28.38
C LYS A 18 12.94 1.35 -27.52
N LEU A 19 13.50 0.30 -26.91
CA LEU A 19 14.71 0.39 -26.11
C LEU A 19 15.88 0.88 -26.99
N ARG A 20 16.06 0.24 -28.16
CA ARG A 20 17.11 0.61 -29.12
C ARG A 20 16.98 2.05 -29.60
N LEU A 21 15.75 2.49 -29.91
CA LEU A 21 15.49 3.87 -30.34
C LEU A 21 15.76 4.88 -29.20
N ALA A 22 15.43 4.52 -27.96
CA ALA A 22 15.73 5.35 -26.79
C ALA A 22 17.24 5.44 -26.54
N GLU A 23 17.97 4.33 -26.65
CA GLU A 23 19.43 4.27 -26.53
C GLU A 23 20.12 5.11 -27.62
N GLN A 24 19.68 4.98 -28.88
CA GLN A 24 20.18 5.79 -29.99
C GLN A 24 19.96 7.29 -29.72
N ARG A 25 18.79 7.65 -29.20
CA ARG A 25 18.49 9.06 -28.87
C ARG A 25 19.32 9.58 -27.69
N ILE A 26 19.57 8.75 -26.68
CA ILE A 26 20.48 9.09 -25.57
C ILE A 26 21.89 9.28 -26.10
N GLU A 27 22.35 8.40 -26.99
CA GLU A 27 23.68 8.48 -27.59
C GLU A 27 23.83 9.71 -28.51
N GLU A 28 22.81 10.05 -29.28
CA GLU A 28 22.74 11.29 -30.06
C GLU A 28 22.77 12.53 -29.17
N ILE A 29 22.03 12.55 -28.06
CA ILE A 29 22.06 13.65 -27.07
C ILE A 29 23.45 13.78 -26.46
N ASN A 30 24.09 12.66 -26.09
CA ASN A 30 25.43 12.64 -25.51
C ASN A 30 26.53 13.04 -26.51
N LYS A 31 26.33 12.77 -27.82
CA LYS A 31 27.28 13.15 -28.88
C LYS A 31 27.11 14.59 -29.36
N SER A 32 25.91 15.16 -29.25
CA SER A 32 25.58 16.50 -29.79
C SER A 32 25.63 17.62 -28.76
N SER A 33 25.76 17.31 -27.48
CA SER A 33 26.00 18.31 -26.44
C SER A 33 27.32 18.00 -25.76
N PRO A 34 28.40 18.78 -25.96
CA PRO A 34 29.32 18.94 -24.85
C PRO A 34 28.44 19.37 -23.68
N VAL A 35 28.51 18.63 -22.56
CA VAL A 35 27.97 19.12 -21.29
C VAL A 35 28.75 20.39 -21.02
N GLN A 36 28.22 21.51 -21.51
CA GLN A 36 28.76 22.82 -21.23
C GLN A 36 28.44 22.98 -19.75
N GLU A 37 29.41 22.61 -18.91
CA GLU A 37 29.37 22.92 -17.49
C GLU A 37 28.96 24.39 -17.40
N ASP A 38 27.94 24.70 -16.60
CA ASP A 38 27.42 26.05 -16.32
C ASP A 38 28.54 26.85 -15.60
N LYS A 39 29.64 27.10 -16.31
CA LYS A 39 30.81 27.83 -15.85
C LYS A 39 30.52 29.29 -16.14
N ALA A 40 30.65 30.10 -15.10
CA ALA A 40 30.59 31.54 -15.25
C ALA A 40 31.67 31.99 -16.26
N PRO A 41 31.36 32.97 -17.13
CA PRO A 41 32.36 33.62 -17.98
C PRO A 41 33.58 34.02 -17.13
N ASN A 42 34.79 33.74 -17.62
CA ASN A 42 36.03 34.22 -17.01
C ASN A 42 36.60 35.37 -17.84
N MET A 43 37.19 36.37 -17.20
CA MET A 43 37.78 37.53 -17.88
C MET A 43 38.89 37.12 -18.87
N ASP A 44 39.65 36.07 -18.55
CA ASP A 44 40.74 35.56 -19.40
C ASP A 44 40.26 35.03 -20.77
N ASP A 45 38.95 34.81 -20.92
CA ASP A 45 38.34 34.32 -22.17
C ASP A 45 37.92 35.48 -23.13
N TYR A 46 38.12 36.74 -22.74
CA TYR A 46 37.66 37.92 -23.50
C TYR A 46 38.78 38.96 -23.72
N ASP A 47 38.76 39.60 -24.90
CA ASP A 47 39.76 40.59 -25.29
C ASP A 47 39.52 41.97 -24.67
N THR A 48 38.26 42.25 -24.30
CA THR A 48 37.83 43.54 -23.72
C THR A 48 36.99 43.37 -22.46
N VAL A 49 37.00 44.39 -21.60
CA VAL A 49 36.17 44.43 -20.39
C VAL A 49 34.69 44.49 -20.76
N GLU A 50 34.36 45.22 -21.82
CA GLU A 50 33.01 45.35 -22.35
C GLU A 50 32.42 43.99 -22.74
N GLU A 51 33.13 43.18 -23.52
CA GLU A 51 32.69 41.83 -23.93
C GLU A 51 32.48 40.90 -22.73
N TYR A 52 33.39 40.94 -21.75
CA TYR A 52 33.24 40.18 -20.51
C TYR A 52 32.00 40.61 -19.72
N THR A 53 31.73 41.92 -19.62
CA THR A 53 30.56 42.42 -18.91
C THR A 53 29.24 42.03 -19.58
N GLU A 54 29.20 42.01 -20.91
CA GLU A 54 28.05 41.56 -21.69
C GLU A 54 27.82 40.06 -21.50
N ALA A 55 28.86 39.23 -21.65
CA ALA A 55 28.76 37.79 -21.43
C ALA A 55 28.37 37.42 -20.00
N MET A 56 28.89 38.14 -18.99
CA MET A 56 28.49 37.94 -17.59
C MET A 56 27.03 38.38 -17.35
N ALA A 57 26.54 39.41 -18.05
CA ALA A 57 25.14 39.83 -17.96
C ALA A 57 24.20 38.77 -18.58
N GLU A 58 24.53 38.24 -19.75
CA GLU A 58 23.81 37.15 -20.41
C GLU A 58 23.81 35.88 -19.55
N TYR A 59 24.98 35.46 -19.03
CA TYR A 59 25.09 34.31 -18.15
C TYR A 59 24.22 34.45 -16.89
N ARG A 60 24.19 35.64 -16.27
CA ARG A 60 23.33 35.89 -15.10
C ARG A 60 21.85 35.86 -15.48
N ALA A 61 21.47 36.43 -16.62
CA ALA A 61 20.09 36.40 -17.10
C ALA A 61 19.63 34.95 -17.35
N ASP A 62 20.43 34.16 -18.06
CA ASP A 62 20.17 32.74 -18.34
C ASP A 62 20.11 31.92 -17.05
N LYS A 63 21.03 32.14 -16.12
CA LYS A 63 21.02 31.46 -14.82
C LYS A 63 19.74 31.76 -14.04
N ILE A 64 19.28 33.01 -14.01
CA ILE A 64 18.02 33.38 -13.35
C ILE A 64 16.83 32.66 -14.01
N VAL A 65 16.78 32.60 -15.34
CA VAL A 65 15.71 31.91 -16.07
C VAL A 65 15.75 30.41 -15.80
N LYS A 66 16.92 29.78 -15.88
CA LYS A 66 17.11 28.34 -15.57
C LYS A 66 16.71 28.01 -14.14
N ASP A 67 17.14 28.82 -13.16
CA ASP A 67 16.83 28.64 -11.75
C ASP A 67 15.30 28.74 -11.52
N LYS A 68 14.62 29.70 -12.15
CA LYS A 68 13.15 29.83 -12.09
C LYS A 68 12.43 28.63 -12.72
N LEU A 69 12.82 28.23 -13.93
CA LEU A 69 12.22 27.08 -14.62
C LEU A 69 12.43 25.78 -13.83
N LYS A 70 13.60 25.62 -13.19
CA LYS A 70 13.87 24.48 -12.31
C LYS A 70 12.95 24.51 -11.08
N ALA A 71 12.83 25.65 -10.41
CA ALA A 71 11.94 25.79 -9.26
C ALA A 71 10.45 25.54 -9.63
N GLU A 72 9.99 26.04 -10.77
CA GLU A 72 8.63 25.79 -11.27
C GLU A 72 8.41 24.30 -11.56
N ARG A 73 9.37 23.63 -12.22
CA ARG A 73 9.30 22.20 -12.50
C ARG A 73 9.30 21.35 -11.23
N GLU A 74 10.12 21.72 -10.24
CA GLU A 74 10.13 21.06 -8.93
C GLU A 74 8.81 21.24 -8.20
N ALA A 75 8.23 22.45 -8.21
CA ALA A 75 6.93 22.73 -7.61
C ALA A 75 5.79 21.99 -8.30
N GLU A 76 5.79 21.91 -9.64
CA GLU A 76 4.81 21.15 -10.40
C GLU A 76 4.90 19.66 -10.10
N LEU A 77 6.12 19.11 -10.04
CA LEU A 77 6.37 17.71 -9.72
C LEU A 77 5.91 17.38 -8.29
N GLN A 78 6.20 18.24 -7.32
CA GLN A 78 5.69 18.09 -5.95
C GLN A 78 4.16 18.13 -5.90
N LYS A 79 3.53 19.09 -6.59
CA LYS A 79 2.08 19.20 -6.64
C LYS A 79 1.44 17.97 -7.29
N ALA A 80 2.03 17.45 -8.36
CA ALA A 80 1.55 16.24 -9.03
C ALA A 80 1.69 15.00 -8.13
N GLN A 81 2.81 14.86 -7.42
CA GLN A 81 3.01 13.78 -6.45
C GLN A 81 2.01 13.85 -5.31
N GLN A 82 1.78 15.04 -4.75
CA GLN A 82 0.81 15.25 -3.69
C GLN A 82 -0.62 14.91 -4.16
N ALA A 83 -1.03 15.40 -5.34
CA ALA A 83 -2.34 15.08 -5.90
C ALA A 83 -2.53 13.57 -6.14
N LYS A 84 -1.47 12.89 -6.63
CA LYS A 84 -1.49 11.42 -6.79
C LYS A 84 -1.64 10.72 -5.45
N PHE A 85 -0.90 11.15 -4.43
CA PHE A 85 -0.99 10.58 -3.08
C PHE A 85 -2.37 10.78 -2.47
N GLU A 86 -2.93 11.98 -2.54
CA GLU A 86 -4.28 12.29 -2.05
C GLU A 86 -5.35 11.43 -2.76
N GLN A 87 -5.22 11.24 -4.08
CA GLN A 87 -6.13 10.39 -4.84
C GLN A 87 -6.02 8.92 -4.40
N MET A 88 -4.80 8.40 -4.21
CA MET A 88 -4.58 7.03 -3.75
C MET A 88 -5.18 6.82 -2.35
N THR A 89 -4.95 7.74 -1.42
CA THR A 89 -5.47 7.67 -0.04
C THR A 89 -6.99 7.68 -0.02
N LYS A 90 -7.65 8.63 -0.70
CA LYS A 90 -9.12 8.66 -0.77
C LYS A 90 -9.68 7.36 -1.33
N SER A 91 -9.06 6.87 -2.41
CA SER A 91 -9.50 5.64 -3.06
C SER A 91 -9.27 4.40 -2.18
N PHE A 92 -8.23 4.40 -1.35
CA PHE A 92 -8.00 3.37 -0.35
C PHE A 92 -9.07 3.42 0.76
N GLU A 93 -9.33 4.59 1.34
CA GLU A 93 -10.33 4.80 2.40
C GLU A 93 -11.72 4.32 1.97
N GLU A 94 -12.15 4.63 0.75
CA GLU A 94 -13.44 4.19 0.21
C GLU A 94 -13.55 2.66 0.11
N ARG A 95 -12.49 2.01 -0.37
CA ARG A 95 -12.42 0.54 -0.49
C ARG A 95 -12.35 -0.11 0.89
N GLU A 96 -11.57 0.47 1.79
CA GLU A 96 -11.40 0.01 3.15
C GLU A 96 -12.72 0.08 3.92
N ALA A 97 -13.47 1.17 3.82
CA ALA A 97 -14.77 1.32 4.46
C ALA A 97 -15.75 0.23 3.98
N SER A 98 -15.79 -0.03 2.68
CA SER A 98 -16.61 -1.08 2.08
C SER A 98 -16.18 -2.48 2.55
N PHE A 99 -14.87 -2.74 2.59
CA PHE A 99 -14.33 -4.02 3.03
C PHE A 99 -14.59 -4.28 4.52
N ARG A 100 -14.39 -3.26 5.37
CA ARG A 100 -14.61 -3.32 6.82
C ARG A 100 -16.06 -3.61 7.18
N ALA A 101 -17.02 -3.07 6.41
CA ALA A 101 -18.43 -3.36 6.60
C ALA A 101 -18.78 -4.85 6.37
N GLU A 102 -18.08 -5.50 5.43
CA GLU A 102 -18.27 -6.92 5.12
C GLU A 102 -17.41 -7.86 5.98
N ASN A 103 -16.34 -7.35 6.60
CA ASN A 103 -15.35 -8.14 7.33
C ASN A 103 -15.14 -7.59 8.76
N PRO A 104 -15.91 -8.06 9.76
CA PRO A 104 -15.82 -7.56 11.13
C PRO A 104 -14.44 -7.72 11.78
N GLU A 105 -13.72 -8.80 11.44
CA GLU A 105 -12.37 -9.09 11.94
C GLU A 105 -11.30 -8.20 11.31
N TYR A 106 -11.63 -7.44 10.26
CA TYR A 106 -10.67 -6.65 9.50
C TYR A 106 -9.86 -5.70 10.38
N LYS A 107 -10.52 -5.03 11.34
CA LYS A 107 -9.84 -4.09 12.23
C LYS A 107 -8.72 -4.78 13.03
N SER A 108 -9.01 -5.94 13.62
CA SER A 108 -8.00 -6.68 14.39
C SER A 108 -6.87 -7.18 13.48
N ASN A 109 -7.20 -7.70 12.29
CA ASN A 109 -6.19 -8.17 11.35
C ASN A 109 -5.32 -7.02 10.84
N GLN A 110 -5.91 -5.86 10.54
CA GLN A 110 -5.18 -4.66 10.17
C GLN A 110 -4.19 -4.23 11.27
N GLU A 111 -4.64 -4.17 12.52
CA GLU A 111 -3.78 -3.84 13.67
C GLU A 111 -2.61 -4.83 13.81
N ASN A 112 -2.87 -6.13 13.64
CA ASN A 112 -1.83 -7.17 13.64
C ASN A 112 -0.86 -6.99 12.47
N PHE A 113 -1.36 -6.72 11.27
CA PHE A 113 -0.54 -6.45 10.09
C PHE A 113 0.38 -5.26 10.34
N GLU A 114 -0.17 -4.13 10.77
CA GLU A 114 0.58 -2.90 11.02
C GLU A 114 1.66 -3.12 12.09
N TYR A 115 1.31 -3.80 13.19
CA TYR A 115 2.26 -4.13 14.25
C TYR A 115 3.43 -4.98 13.73
N ASN A 116 3.14 -6.10 13.07
CA ASN A 116 4.17 -7.03 12.58
C ASN A 116 5.00 -6.41 11.45
N PHE A 117 4.37 -5.69 10.53
CA PHE A 117 5.06 -5.01 9.44
C PHE A 117 6.02 -3.93 9.97
N ASN A 118 5.61 -3.16 10.97
CA ASN A 118 6.46 -2.18 11.63
C ASN A 118 7.60 -2.84 12.40
N MET A 119 7.34 -3.95 13.09
CA MET A 119 8.37 -4.73 13.78
C MET A 119 9.44 -5.21 12.81
N ILE A 120 9.06 -5.82 11.68
CA ILE A 120 9.99 -6.25 10.63
C ILE A 120 10.82 -5.06 10.12
N ASN A 121 10.16 -3.95 9.79
CA ASN A 121 10.87 -2.76 9.29
C ASN A 121 11.83 -2.13 10.32
N SER A 122 11.52 -2.24 11.61
CA SER A 122 12.39 -1.76 12.70
C SER A 122 13.66 -2.58 12.86
N GLN A 123 13.62 -3.88 12.50
CA GLN A 123 14.79 -4.76 12.50
C GLN A 123 15.68 -4.51 11.28
N GLY A 124 15.14 -3.90 10.24
CA GLY A 124 15.85 -3.46 9.04
C GLY A 124 14.90 -3.38 7.85
N LYS A 125 14.88 -2.24 7.16
CA LYS A 125 14.09 -2.11 5.93
C LYS A 125 14.68 -2.99 4.84
N THR A 126 13.96 -4.03 4.43
CA THR A 126 14.37 -4.88 3.30
C THR A 126 13.77 -4.36 2.00
N PRO A 127 14.39 -4.63 0.83
CA PRO A 127 13.79 -4.33 -0.47
C PRO A 127 12.41 -4.99 -0.65
N ALA A 128 12.19 -6.14 -0.03
CA ALA A 128 10.90 -6.84 -0.05
C ALA A 128 9.82 -6.08 0.73
N THR A 129 10.10 -5.57 1.93
CA THR A 129 9.09 -4.79 2.67
C THR A 129 8.69 -3.51 1.94
N GLN A 130 9.63 -2.84 1.27
CA GLN A 130 9.32 -1.69 0.40
C GLN A 130 8.39 -2.09 -0.75
N THR A 131 8.65 -3.25 -1.35
CA THR A 131 7.85 -3.78 -2.46
C THR A 131 6.43 -4.15 -1.99
N ILE A 132 6.30 -4.77 -0.81
CA ILE A 132 5.00 -5.07 -0.19
C ILE A 132 4.21 -3.77 0.01
N ALA A 133 4.83 -2.74 0.61
CA ALA A 133 4.18 -1.44 0.81
C ALA A 133 3.72 -0.82 -0.51
N GLN A 134 4.57 -0.85 -1.54
CA GLN A 134 4.21 -0.32 -2.86
C GLN A 134 3.01 -1.06 -3.48
N VAL A 135 3.01 -2.40 -3.43
CA VAL A 135 1.89 -3.21 -3.94
C VAL A 135 0.59 -2.87 -3.20
N LEU A 136 0.64 -2.71 -1.88
CA LEU A 136 -0.53 -2.34 -1.09
C LEU A 136 -1.03 -0.92 -1.39
N MET A 137 -0.15 0.02 -1.76
CA MET A 137 -0.58 1.37 -2.17
C MET A 137 -1.20 1.40 -3.57
N GLU A 138 -0.73 0.56 -4.49
CA GLU A 138 -1.13 0.59 -5.90
C GLU A 138 -2.33 -0.31 -6.24
N ARG A 139 -2.59 -1.36 -5.45
CA ARG A 139 -3.61 -2.37 -5.76
C ARG A 139 -4.96 -2.06 -5.13
N ASN A 140 -6.03 -2.30 -5.89
CA ASN A 140 -7.41 -2.19 -5.41
C ASN A 140 -7.76 -3.24 -4.33
N SER A 141 -7.06 -4.36 -4.31
CA SER A 141 -7.23 -5.47 -3.36
C SER A 141 -6.54 -5.24 -2.02
N ALA A 142 -5.94 -4.05 -1.80
CA ALA A 142 -5.14 -3.77 -0.63
C ALA A 142 -5.82 -4.07 0.72
N PRO A 143 -7.09 -3.69 0.99
CA PRO A 143 -7.75 -4.06 2.24
C PRO A 143 -7.85 -5.59 2.44
N ALA A 144 -8.09 -6.33 1.36
CA ALA A 144 -8.18 -7.79 1.43
C ALA A 144 -6.83 -8.46 1.64
N LEU A 145 -5.77 -7.91 1.02
CA LEU A 145 -4.39 -8.34 1.25
C LEU A 145 -3.94 -8.05 2.68
N ILE A 146 -4.19 -6.83 3.18
CA ILE A 146 -3.90 -6.44 4.57
C ILE A 146 -4.61 -7.38 5.55
N ASN A 147 -5.89 -7.68 5.29
CA ASN A 147 -6.65 -8.61 6.12
C ASN A 147 -6.00 -10.00 6.18
N GLU A 148 -5.56 -10.53 5.05
CA GLU A 148 -4.98 -11.88 4.98
C GLU A 148 -3.58 -11.94 5.57
N LEU A 149 -2.75 -10.92 5.34
CA LEU A 149 -1.42 -10.79 5.93
C LEU A 149 -1.49 -10.55 7.44
N GLY A 150 -2.50 -9.83 7.91
CA GLY A 150 -2.76 -9.63 9.33
C GLY A 150 -3.31 -10.86 10.05
N ARG A 151 -3.98 -11.74 9.31
CA ARG A 151 -4.43 -13.05 9.80
C ARG A 151 -3.28 -14.08 9.86
N ASN A 152 -2.25 -13.90 9.04
CA ASN A 152 -1.14 -14.84 8.90
C ASN A 152 0.20 -14.12 8.98
N GLU A 153 0.70 -13.97 10.22
CA GLU A 153 1.96 -13.30 10.52
C GLU A 153 3.16 -14.02 9.88
N ASP A 154 3.15 -15.36 9.90
CA ASP A 154 4.21 -16.18 9.29
C ASP A 154 4.37 -15.88 7.79
N LEU A 155 3.25 -15.71 7.08
CA LEU A 155 3.26 -15.33 5.66
C LEU A 155 3.86 -13.95 5.44
N LEU A 156 3.60 -12.99 6.33
CA LEU A 156 4.19 -11.65 6.25
C LEU A 156 5.70 -11.69 6.47
N HIS A 157 6.17 -12.50 7.44
CA HIS A 157 7.59 -12.73 7.68
C HIS A 157 8.28 -13.42 6.51
N GLU A 158 7.63 -14.43 5.93
CA GLU A 158 8.12 -15.14 4.74
C GLU A 158 8.30 -14.15 3.58
N LEU A 159 7.24 -13.41 3.24
CA LEU A 159 7.26 -12.39 2.18
C LEU A 159 8.36 -11.35 2.37
N SER A 160 8.59 -10.93 3.61
CA SER A 160 9.60 -9.92 3.95
C SER A 160 11.04 -10.40 3.81
N SER A 161 11.23 -11.73 3.79
CA SER A 161 12.51 -12.41 3.65
C SER A 161 12.81 -12.84 2.20
N MET A 162 11.80 -12.81 1.33
CA MET A 162 11.94 -13.12 -0.10
C MET A 162 12.70 -12.04 -0.87
N SER A 163 13.08 -12.33 -2.12
CA SER A 163 13.46 -11.27 -3.05
C SER A 163 12.24 -10.40 -3.42
N PRO A 164 12.44 -9.13 -3.83
CA PRO A 164 11.35 -8.26 -4.28
C PRO A 164 10.44 -8.89 -5.34
N VAL A 165 11.04 -9.58 -6.31
CA VAL A 165 10.32 -10.19 -7.42
C VAL A 165 9.44 -11.34 -6.94
N GLU A 166 9.98 -12.20 -6.07
CA GLU A 166 9.22 -13.30 -5.46
C GLU A 166 8.08 -12.78 -4.59
N ALA A 167 8.30 -11.73 -3.79
CA ALA A 167 7.27 -11.11 -2.99
C ALA A 167 6.11 -10.58 -3.86
N VAL A 168 6.39 -9.95 -5.01
CA VAL A 168 5.33 -9.51 -5.95
C VAL A 168 4.54 -10.70 -6.49
N PHE A 169 5.21 -11.76 -6.93
CA PHE A 169 4.52 -12.94 -7.45
C PHE A 169 3.66 -13.63 -6.39
N LYS A 170 4.17 -13.72 -5.16
CA LYS A 170 3.44 -14.32 -4.05
C LYS A 170 2.24 -13.48 -3.63
N LEU A 171 2.36 -12.16 -3.60
CA LEU A 171 1.22 -11.26 -3.39
C LEU A 171 0.18 -11.36 -4.50
N ALA A 172 0.59 -11.51 -5.76
CA ALA A 172 -0.31 -11.70 -6.89
C ALA A 172 -1.05 -13.06 -6.84
N GLU A 173 -0.37 -14.12 -6.39
CA GLU A 173 -1.00 -15.41 -6.11
C GLU A 173 -2.03 -15.28 -4.99
N LEU A 174 -1.67 -14.62 -3.88
CA LEU A 174 -2.55 -14.38 -2.76
C LEU A 174 -3.80 -13.58 -3.16
N GLU A 175 -3.61 -12.51 -3.95
CA GLU A 175 -4.70 -11.70 -4.49
C GLU A 175 -5.68 -12.53 -5.32
N ARG A 176 -5.14 -13.38 -6.21
CA ARG A 176 -5.95 -14.28 -7.04
C ARG A 176 -6.71 -15.28 -6.16
N ASP A 177 -6.06 -15.85 -5.17
CA ASP A 177 -6.67 -16.84 -4.27
C ASP A 177 -7.79 -16.20 -3.45
N ILE A 178 -7.58 -14.99 -2.90
CA ILE A 178 -8.61 -14.20 -2.23
C ILE A 178 -9.80 -13.95 -3.17
N SER A 179 -9.55 -13.53 -4.41
CA SER A 179 -10.62 -13.26 -5.39
C SER A 179 -11.41 -14.52 -5.78
N SER A 180 -10.78 -15.69 -5.70
CA SER A 180 -11.40 -16.98 -6.05
C SER A 180 -12.20 -17.60 -4.91
N ARG A 181 -11.97 -17.18 -3.65
CA ARG A 181 -12.75 -17.64 -2.50
C ARG A 181 -14.18 -17.12 -2.63
N LYS A 182 -15.15 -18.02 -2.83
CA LYS A 182 -16.58 -17.66 -2.76
C LYS A 182 -16.85 -17.00 -1.41
N LYS A 183 -17.48 -15.81 -1.41
CA LYS A 183 -18.00 -15.19 -0.18
C LYS A 183 -18.93 -16.22 0.48
N VAL A 184 -18.45 -16.89 1.52
CA VAL A 184 -19.28 -17.83 2.29
C VAL A 184 -20.33 -16.96 2.95
N LYS A 185 -21.58 -17.08 2.49
CA LYS A 185 -22.71 -16.44 3.14
C LYS A 185 -22.73 -16.99 4.55
N ARG A 186 -22.47 -16.13 5.54
CA ARG A 186 -22.53 -16.48 6.96
C ARG A 186 -23.93 -17.08 7.19
N GLU A 187 -24.03 -18.38 7.40
CA GLU A 187 -25.30 -18.99 7.79
C GLU A 187 -25.71 -18.34 9.10
N GLU A 188 -26.91 -17.74 9.10
CA GLU A 188 -27.51 -17.23 10.32
C GLU A 188 -27.62 -18.40 11.29
N VAL A 189 -26.80 -18.35 12.35
CA VAL A 189 -26.86 -19.34 13.43
C VAL A 189 -28.33 -19.45 13.86
N PRO A 190 -28.91 -20.65 13.92
CA PRO A 190 -30.31 -20.79 14.31
C PRO A 190 -30.52 -20.09 15.65
N PRO A 191 -31.63 -19.36 15.83
CA PRO A 191 -31.84 -18.55 17.02
C PRO A 191 -31.66 -19.44 18.27
N PRO A 192 -31.01 -18.93 19.33
CA PRO A 192 -30.75 -19.71 20.53
C PRO A 192 -32.06 -20.33 21.02
N VAL A 193 -32.01 -21.63 21.32
CA VAL A 193 -33.14 -22.37 21.89
C VAL A 193 -33.70 -21.58 23.07
N LYS A 194 -34.97 -21.17 22.96
CA LYS A 194 -35.67 -20.46 24.03
C LYS A 194 -35.51 -21.28 25.32
N SER A 195 -35.03 -20.64 26.38
CA SER A 195 -34.91 -21.30 27.68
C SER A 195 -36.27 -21.86 28.09
N VAL A 196 -36.30 -23.13 28.45
CA VAL A 196 -37.47 -23.73 29.07
C VAL A 196 -37.75 -23.00 30.38
N ASN A 197 -38.85 -22.26 30.44
CA ASN A 197 -39.35 -21.73 31.70
C ASN A 197 -39.80 -22.93 32.54
N GLY A 198 -38.92 -23.38 33.44
CA GLY A 198 -39.22 -24.45 34.37
C GLY A 198 -40.37 -24.03 35.29
N THR A 199 -41.58 -24.51 35.01
CA THR A 199 -42.74 -24.44 35.92
C THR A 199 -42.63 -25.50 37.03
N GLY A 200 -41.44 -25.65 37.60
CA GLY A 200 -41.25 -26.41 38.83
C GLY A 200 -41.73 -25.57 40.01
N LYS A 201 -42.86 -25.93 40.62
CA LYS A 201 -43.24 -25.42 41.95
C LYS A 201 -42.16 -25.86 42.95
N GLY A 202 -41.14 -25.02 43.13
CA GLY A 202 -40.14 -25.20 44.16
C GLY A 202 -40.82 -25.13 45.53
N LYS A 203 -40.71 -26.20 46.33
CA LYS A 203 -40.99 -26.14 47.77
C LYS A 203 -40.09 -25.05 48.35
N LYS A 204 -40.67 -24.07 49.05
CA LYS A 204 -39.92 -23.03 49.76
C LYS A 204 -38.90 -23.69 50.70
N SER A 205 -37.66 -23.22 50.66
CA SER A 205 -36.63 -23.61 51.63
C SER A 205 -37.06 -23.21 53.05
N VAL A 206 -36.80 -24.08 54.02
CA VAL A 206 -37.15 -23.94 55.45
C VAL A 206 -36.61 -22.63 56.06
N SER A 207 -35.52 -22.09 55.50
CA SER A 207 -34.93 -20.81 55.88
C SER A 207 -35.80 -19.58 55.61
N ASN A 208 -36.89 -19.73 54.82
CA ASN A 208 -37.81 -18.66 54.45
C ASN A 208 -39.24 -18.88 54.99
N MET A 209 -39.44 -19.77 55.97
CA MET A 209 -40.74 -20.00 56.62
C MET A 209 -40.92 -19.09 57.83
N ASN A 210 -42.15 -18.59 58.05
CA ASN A 210 -42.51 -17.89 59.30
C ASN A 210 -42.55 -18.91 60.46
N VAL A 211 -42.34 -18.44 61.70
CA VAL A 211 -42.25 -19.26 62.93
C VAL A 211 -43.45 -20.20 63.09
N ASP A 212 -44.65 -19.77 62.70
CA ASP A 212 -45.88 -20.58 62.74
C ASP A 212 -45.91 -21.71 61.70
N GLU A 213 -45.22 -21.57 60.56
CA GLU A 213 -45.10 -22.61 59.54
C GLU A 213 -43.99 -23.62 59.90
N ALA A 214 -42.91 -23.18 60.53
CA ALA A 214 -41.81 -24.05 60.97
C ALA A 214 -42.27 -25.02 62.07
N MET A 215 -43.12 -24.57 63.02
CA MET A 215 -43.65 -25.44 64.07
C MET A 215 -44.59 -26.53 63.54
N LYS A 216 -45.35 -26.27 62.46
CA LYS A 216 -46.19 -27.30 61.82
C LYS A 216 -45.39 -28.35 61.05
N TRP A 217 -44.22 -27.99 60.54
CA TRP A 217 -43.33 -28.93 59.85
C TRP A 217 -42.63 -29.89 60.82
N PHE A 218 -42.31 -29.44 62.04
CA PHE A 218 -41.58 -30.25 63.03
C PHE A 218 -42.48 -31.23 63.82
N ASN A 219 -43.78 -30.95 63.88
CA ASN A 219 -44.75 -31.76 64.63
C ASN A 219 -45.57 -32.72 63.74
N SER A 220 -45.11 -32.98 62.51
CA SER A 220 -45.68 -33.96 61.58
C SER A 220 -44.68 -35.05 61.24
#